data_AF-A0A929CD09-F1
#
_entry.id   AF-A0A929CD09-F1
#
_cell.length_a   1.000
_cell.length_b   1.000
_cell.length_c   1.000
_cell.angle_alpha   90.00
_cell.angle_beta   90.00
_cell.angle_gamma   90.00
#
_symmetry.space_group_name_H-M   'P 1'
#
loop_
_entity.id
_entity.type
_entity.pdbx_description
1 polymer ?
#
loop_
_entity_poly.entity_id
_entity_poly.type
_entity_poly.pdbx_seq_one_letter_code
_entity_poly.pdbx_strand_id
1 'polypeptide(L)'
;LLKMEEEYLCLFTGAVVKSNLTYSFTFLPTAENSGSSVPIFNFSESNGIAEGNGGGGQAMILVESHGNTSVLASGEANSGGGLVYRIPEEAEVKLIYNSNTLAKIHAAISQFGRVASLPAGVSNVEFDGETGGLKSIQLDAE
;
A
#
# COMPACT_ATOMS: atom_id res chain seq x y z
N LEU A 1 51.59 -11.17 0.75
CA LEU A 1 51.96 -11.96 -0.45
C LEU A 1 50.71 -12.51 -1.13
N LEU A 2 49.94 -13.42 -0.51
CA LEU A 2 48.71 -13.99 -1.09
C LEU A 2 47.69 -12.98 -1.65
N LYS A 3 47.34 -11.92 -0.90
CA LYS A 3 46.41 -10.87 -1.37
C LYS A 3 46.86 -10.16 -2.66
N MET A 4 48.18 -9.96 -2.81
CA MET A 4 48.75 -9.20 -3.91
C MET A 4 48.79 -10.04 -5.19
N GLU A 5 49.01 -11.35 -5.04
CA GLU A 5 48.98 -12.32 -6.13
C GLU A 5 47.54 -12.54 -6.65
N GLU A 6 46.57 -12.54 -5.74
CA GLU A 6 45.14 -12.66 -6.04
C GLU A 6 44.59 -11.43 -6.78
N GLU A 7 44.97 -10.21 -6.35
CA GLU A 7 44.64 -8.96 -7.06
C GLU A 7 45.25 -8.92 -8.47
N TYR A 8 46.48 -9.41 -8.65
CA TYR A 8 47.11 -9.51 -9.97
C TYR A 8 46.40 -10.51 -10.89
N LEU A 9 45.93 -11.65 -10.38
CA LEU A 9 45.15 -12.62 -11.16
C LEU A 9 43.80 -12.05 -11.62
N CYS A 10 43.12 -11.26 -10.77
CA CYS A 10 41.86 -10.61 -11.12
C CYS A 10 41.98 -9.63 -12.30
N LEU A 11 43.13 -8.99 -12.50
CA LEU A 11 43.38 -8.12 -13.66
C LEU A 11 43.43 -8.90 -14.98
N PHE A 12 43.81 -10.18 -14.95
CA PHE A 12 43.90 -11.03 -16.14
C PHE A 12 42.61 -11.81 -16.42
N THR A 13 41.86 -12.21 -15.39
CA THR A 13 40.59 -12.94 -15.57
C THR A 13 39.40 -12.02 -15.84
N GLY A 14 39.59 -10.71 -15.67
CA GLY A 14 38.52 -9.72 -15.65
C GLY A 14 37.84 -9.67 -14.28
N ALA A 15 37.50 -8.45 -13.83
CA ALA A 15 36.77 -8.23 -12.58
C ALA A 15 35.27 -8.19 -12.84
N VAL A 16 34.52 -9.13 -12.25
CA VAL A 16 33.04 -9.12 -12.29
C VAL A 16 32.54 -8.31 -11.09
N VAL A 17 32.14 -7.07 -11.32
CA VAL A 17 31.51 -6.23 -10.29
C VAL A 17 30.01 -6.54 -10.25
N LYS A 18 29.53 -6.99 -9.08
CA LYS A 18 28.09 -7.16 -8.81
C LYS A 18 27.63 -6.03 -7.91
N SER A 19 26.56 -5.34 -8.30
CA SER A 19 25.92 -4.29 -7.49
C SER A 19 24.47 -4.66 -7.22
N ASN A 20 24.04 -4.60 -5.96
CA ASN A 20 22.63 -4.71 -5.59
C ASN A 20 22.06 -3.30 -5.43
N LEU A 21 20.93 -3.03 -6.09
CA LEU A 21 20.22 -1.77 -6.02
C LEU A 21 18.84 -2.02 -5.38
N THR A 22 18.50 -1.23 -4.36
CA THR A 22 17.20 -1.33 -3.66
C THR A 22 16.45 -0.02 -3.86
N TYR A 23 15.19 -0.14 -4.29
CA TYR A 23 14.31 0.99 -4.56
C TYR A 23 13.05 0.88 -3.70
N SER A 24 12.49 2.02 -3.30
CA SER A 24 11.27 2.08 -2.50
C SER A 24 10.31 3.08 -3.11
N PHE A 25 9.09 2.64 -3.38
CA PHE A 25 8.04 3.44 -3.98
C PHE A 25 6.89 3.61 -2.98
N THR A 26 6.34 4.82 -2.90
CA THR A 26 5.17 5.11 -2.07
C THR A 26 3.97 5.33 -2.97
N PHE A 27 2.91 4.57 -2.75
CA PHE A 27 1.64 4.70 -3.46
C PHE A 27 0.54 5.09 -2.47
N LEU A 28 -0.15 6.19 -2.74
CA LEU A 28 -1.29 6.63 -1.96
C LEU A 28 -2.58 6.29 -2.71
N PRO A 29 -3.37 5.30 -2.25
CA PRO A 29 -4.65 4.99 -2.89
C PRO A 29 -5.62 6.17 -2.70
N THR A 30 -6.25 6.61 -3.79
CA THR A 30 -7.38 7.55 -3.77
C THR A 30 -8.65 6.78 -4.13
N ALA A 31 -9.82 7.26 -3.72
CA ALA A 31 -11.10 6.59 -3.98
C ALA A 31 -11.35 6.32 -5.48
N GLU A 32 -10.86 7.21 -6.35
CA GLU A 32 -10.95 7.09 -7.82
C GLU A 32 -10.07 5.98 -8.39
N ASN A 33 -8.99 5.60 -7.69
CA ASN A 33 -8.06 4.56 -8.12
C ASN A 33 -8.51 3.14 -7.71
N SER A 34 -9.68 2.99 -7.07
CA SER A 34 -10.23 1.68 -6.72
C SER A 34 -10.49 0.85 -7.98
N GLY A 35 -9.84 -0.31 -8.09
CA GLY A 35 -9.94 -1.20 -9.24
C GLY A 35 -9.18 -0.74 -10.49
N SER A 36 -8.46 0.39 -10.42
CA SER A 36 -7.62 0.87 -11.52
C SER A 36 -6.18 0.42 -11.34
N SER A 37 -5.54 0.02 -12.45
CA SER A 37 -4.12 -0.34 -12.45
C SER A 37 -3.26 0.90 -12.69
N VAL A 38 -2.40 1.22 -11.73
CA VAL A 38 -1.53 2.41 -11.75
C VAL A 38 -0.09 1.99 -12.01
N PRO A 39 0.60 2.53 -13.02
CA PRO A 39 2.01 2.22 -13.25
C PRO A 39 2.88 2.82 -12.14
N ILE A 40 3.75 2.01 -11.53
CA ILE A 40 4.71 2.49 -10.51
C ILE A 40 6.07 2.76 -11.15
N PHE A 41 6.59 1.79 -11.90
CA PHE A 41 7.91 1.88 -12.51
C PHE A 41 8.04 0.98 -13.73
N ASN A 42 9.04 1.27 -14.58
CA ASN A 42 9.43 0.38 -15.66
C ASN A 42 10.77 -0.28 -15.33
N PHE A 43 10.92 -1.56 -15.65
CA PHE A 43 12.16 -2.30 -15.46
C PHE A 43 12.78 -2.67 -16.80
N SER A 44 14.07 -2.42 -16.94
CA SER A 44 14.89 -2.82 -18.07
C SER A 44 16.12 -3.57 -17.57
N GLU A 45 16.50 -4.67 -18.23
CA GLU A 45 17.70 -5.43 -17.88
C GLU A 45 18.99 -4.62 -18.05
N SER A 46 19.00 -3.66 -18.99
CA SER A 46 20.18 -2.84 -19.29
C SER A 46 20.31 -1.62 -18.38
N ASN A 47 19.19 -0.98 -18.03
CA ASN A 47 19.17 0.31 -17.33
C ASN A 47 18.58 0.21 -15.90
N GLY A 48 18.10 -0.96 -15.47
CA GLY A 48 17.46 -1.15 -14.18
C GLY A 48 16.06 -0.52 -14.13
N ILE A 49 15.74 0.14 -13.01
CA ILE A 49 14.44 0.79 -12.83
C ILE A 49 14.46 2.18 -13.46
N ALA A 50 13.54 2.42 -14.39
CA ALA A 50 13.28 3.72 -15.00
C ALA A 50 11.94 4.28 -14.50
N GLU A 51 11.93 5.55 -14.12
CA GLU A 51 10.69 6.28 -13.79
C GLU A 51 9.98 6.71 -15.08
N GLY A 52 8.67 6.47 -15.16
CA GLY A 52 7.84 6.90 -16.29
C GLY A 52 7.80 5.92 -17.47
N ASN A 53 7.48 6.43 -18.66
CA ASN A 53 7.14 5.65 -19.85
C ASN A 53 8.38 5.22 -20.67
N GLY A 54 9.46 4.81 -19.98
CA GLY A 54 10.68 4.34 -20.61
C GLY A 54 10.55 2.89 -21.11
N GLY A 55 11.22 2.54 -22.22
CA GLY A 55 11.18 1.18 -22.77
C GLY A 55 11.63 0.12 -21.75
N GLY A 56 10.83 -0.94 -21.59
CA GLY A 56 11.05 -1.99 -20.61
C GLY A 56 9.74 -2.67 -20.22
N GLY A 57 9.81 -3.66 -19.31
CA GLY A 57 8.61 -4.25 -18.73
C GLY A 57 7.97 -3.30 -17.72
N GLN A 58 6.65 -3.15 -17.77
CA GLN A 58 5.94 -2.22 -16.90
C GLN A 58 5.47 -2.95 -15.62
N ALA A 59 5.79 -2.36 -14.46
CA ALA A 59 5.26 -2.77 -13.17
C ALA A 59 4.09 -1.86 -12.78
N MET A 60 2.95 -2.47 -12.49
CA MET A 60 1.72 -1.80 -12.11
C MET A 60 1.22 -2.29 -10.75
N ILE A 61 0.62 -1.38 -10.00
CA ILE A 61 -0.11 -1.71 -8.78
C ILE A 61 -1.60 -1.63 -9.05
N LEU A 62 -2.31 -2.68 -8.66
CA LEU A 62 -3.76 -2.74 -8.72
C LEU A 62 -4.27 -2.91 -7.29
N VAL A 63 -5.20 -2.07 -6.88
CA VAL A 63 -5.84 -2.17 -5.57
C VAL A 63 -7.34 -2.36 -5.75
N GLU A 64 -7.84 -3.50 -5.35
CA GLU A 64 -9.25 -3.89 -5.49
C GLU A 64 -9.91 -3.95 -4.12
N SER A 65 -10.92 -3.12 -3.88
CA SER A 65 -11.76 -3.19 -2.68
C SER A 65 -12.75 -4.36 -2.78
N HIS A 66 -12.96 -5.07 -1.66
CA HIS A 66 -13.86 -6.23 -1.60
C HIS A 66 -15.36 -5.87 -1.52
N GLY A 67 -15.70 -4.60 -1.30
CA GLY A 67 -17.06 -4.10 -1.12
C GLY A 67 -17.65 -4.36 0.27
N ASN A 68 -16.86 -4.79 1.26
CA ASN A 68 -17.36 -5.26 2.56
C ASN A 68 -18.09 -4.15 3.35
N THR A 69 -17.62 -2.89 3.27
CA THR A 69 -18.27 -1.76 3.94
C THR A 69 -19.49 -1.21 3.21
N SER A 70 -19.80 -1.67 1.99
CA SER A 70 -20.98 -1.21 1.24
C SER A 70 -22.30 -1.60 1.91
N VAL A 71 -22.30 -2.71 2.65
CA VAL A 71 -23.44 -3.26 3.41
C VAL A 71 -23.75 -2.42 4.65
N LEU A 72 -22.74 -1.73 5.18
CA LEU A 72 -22.92 -0.84 6.33
C LEU A 72 -23.69 0.38 5.87
N ALA A 73 -24.89 0.61 6.44
CA ALA A 73 -25.62 1.84 6.23
C ALA A 73 -24.66 3.01 6.52
N SER A 74 -24.48 3.89 5.54
CA SER A 74 -23.80 5.17 5.76
C SER A 74 -24.64 5.91 6.78
N GLY A 75 -24.30 5.78 8.05
CA GLY A 75 -24.89 6.57 9.11
C GLY A 75 -24.65 8.01 8.70
N GLU A 76 -25.71 8.71 8.30
CA GLU A 76 -25.63 10.12 7.99
C GLU A 76 -24.84 10.77 9.12
N ALA A 77 -23.82 11.55 8.77
CA ALA A 77 -23.05 12.29 9.74
C ALA A 77 -24.02 13.23 10.42
N ASN A 78 -24.67 12.75 11.48
CA ASN A 78 -25.69 13.48 12.20
C ASN A 78 -25.05 14.79 12.62
N SER A 79 -25.61 15.90 12.16
CA SER A 79 -25.16 17.26 12.43
C SER A 79 -25.13 17.60 13.94
N GLY A 80 -25.60 16.68 14.78
CA GLY A 80 -25.53 16.74 16.23
C GLY A 80 -24.21 16.20 16.78
N GLY A 81 -23.15 17.01 16.71
CA GLY A 81 -22.03 17.07 17.67
C GLY A 81 -21.32 15.77 18.11
N GLY A 82 -21.40 14.69 17.33
CA GLY A 82 -20.87 13.37 17.67
C GLY A 82 -19.43 13.11 17.20
N LEU A 83 -18.83 12.02 17.69
CA LEU A 83 -17.51 11.55 17.24
C LEU A 83 -17.61 10.87 15.88
N VAL A 84 -16.80 11.31 14.93
CA VAL A 84 -16.74 10.76 13.57
C VAL A 84 -15.54 9.83 13.45
N TYR A 85 -15.76 8.64 12.90
CA TYR A 85 -14.73 7.63 12.70
C TYR A 85 -14.85 6.99 11.31
N ARG A 86 -13.81 6.27 10.90
CA ARG A 86 -13.79 5.61 9.60
C ARG A 86 -13.65 4.11 9.75
N ILE A 87 -14.50 3.36 9.07
CA ILE A 87 -14.43 1.91 9.01
C ILE A 87 -13.59 1.58 7.78
N PRO A 88 -12.36 1.04 7.93
CA PRO A 88 -11.51 0.72 6.80
C PRO A 88 -12.10 -0.42 5.98
N GLU A 89 -11.83 -0.39 4.69
CA GLU A 89 -12.27 -1.39 3.74
C GLU A 89 -11.17 -2.44 3.55
N GLU A 90 -11.53 -3.72 3.51
CA GLU A 90 -10.59 -4.76 3.13
C GLU A 90 -10.35 -4.71 1.61
N ALA A 91 -9.09 -4.59 1.23
CA ALA A 91 -8.67 -4.48 -0.16
C ALA A 91 -7.51 -5.44 -0.49
N GLU A 92 -7.50 -5.90 -1.72
CA GLU A 92 -6.47 -6.74 -2.30
C GLU A 92 -5.51 -5.88 -3.12
N VAL A 93 -4.25 -5.85 -2.73
CA VAL A 93 -3.18 -5.13 -3.43
C VAL A 93 -2.36 -6.14 -4.23
N LYS A 94 -2.30 -5.93 -5.55
CA LYS A 94 -1.55 -6.74 -6.50
C LYS A 94 -0.42 -5.94 -7.12
N LEU A 95 0.76 -6.54 -7.17
CA LEU A 95 1.87 -6.06 -8.00
C LEU A 95 1.93 -6.89 -9.28
N ILE A 96 1.73 -6.24 -10.42
CA ILE A 96 1.65 -6.88 -11.74
C ILE A 96 2.85 -6.43 -12.56
N TYR A 97 3.59 -7.37 -13.14
CA TYR A 97 4.71 -7.10 -14.05
C TYR A 97 4.53 -7.89 -15.35
N ASN A 98 4.52 -7.20 -16.49
CA ASN A 98 4.30 -7.83 -17.81
C ASN A 98 3.11 -8.80 -17.82
N SER A 99 1.97 -8.35 -17.26
CA SER A 99 0.72 -9.11 -17.11
C SER A 99 0.77 -10.32 -16.16
N ASN A 100 1.89 -10.56 -15.47
CA ASN A 100 2.00 -11.58 -14.42
C ASN A 100 1.90 -10.93 -13.04
N THR A 101 1.07 -11.50 -12.16
CA THR A 101 1.02 -11.05 -10.76
C THR A 101 2.24 -11.59 -10.02
N LEU A 102 3.11 -10.69 -9.57
CA LEU A 102 4.31 -11.03 -8.81
C LEU A 102 4.01 -11.24 -7.32
N ALA A 103 3.12 -10.40 -6.79
CA ALA A 103 2.76 -10.42 -5.39
C ALA A 103 1.31 -9.99 -5.20
N LYS A 104 0.69 -10.54 -4.15
CA LYS A 104 -0.67 -10.23 -3.74
C LYS A 104 -0.73 -10.20 -2.22
N ILE A 105 -1.31 -9.15 -1.66
CA ILE A 105 -1.52 -8.97 -0.21
C ILE A 105 -2.93 -8.48 0.05
N HIS A 106 -3.47 -8.81 1.23
CA HIS A 106 -4.72 -8.26 1.72
C HIS A 106 -4.41 -7.23 2.80
N ALA A 107 -5.00 -6.04 2.71
CA ALA A 107 -4.77 -4.94 3.64
C ALA A 107 -6.06 -4.14 3.88
N ALA A 108 -6.23 -3.64 5.09
CA ALA A 108 -7.30 -2.71 5.43
C ALA A 108 -6.89 -1.29 4.97
N ILE A 109 -7.66 -0.71 4.04
CA ILE A 109 -7.38 0.60 3.44
C ILE A 109 -8.49 1.59 3.80
N SER A 110 -8.16 2.57 4.65
CA SER A 110 -9.10 3.58 5.13
C SER A 110 -9.59 4.52 4.02
N GLN A 111 -8.91 4.64 2.89
CA GLN A 111 -9.33 5.51 1.77
C GLN A 111 -10.53 4.95 1.00
N PHE A 112 -10.74 3.62 1.03
CA PHE A 112 -11.90 2.96 0.42
C PHE A 112 -13.03 2.70 1.43
N GLY A 113 -12.77 2.96 2.71
CA GLY A 113 -13.73 2.77 3.79
C GLY A 113 -14.85 3.81 3.84
N ARG A 114 -15.85 3.54 4.69
CA ARG A 114 -16.95 4.47 4.98
C ARG A 114 -16.74 5.25 6.26
N VAL A 115 -17.21 6.50 6.26
CA VAL A 115 -17.25 7.34 7.45
C VAL A 115 -18.56 7.08 8.19
N ALA A 116 -18.47 6.89 9.51
CA ALA A 116 -19.60 6.68 10.41
C ALA A 116 -19.52 7.67 11.59
N SER A 117 -20.66 7.94 12.22
CA SER A 117 -20.76 8.87 13.35
C SER A 117 -21.36 8.19 14.58
N LEU A 118 -20.82 8.51 15.74
CA LEU A 118 -21.37 8.12 17.04
C LEU A 118 -22.29 9.21 17.61
N PRO A 119 -23.31 8.87 18.42
CA PRO A 119 -24.12 9.84 19.13
C PRO A 119 -23.29 10.70 20.11
N ALA A 120 -23.71 11.94 20.37
CA ALA A 120 -23.01 12.92 21.20
C ALA A 120 -22.90 12.61 22.70
N GLY A 121 -23.30 11.42 23.15
CA GLY A 121 -23.24 10.98 24.55
C GLY A 121 -22.13 9.97 24.86
N VAL A 122 -21.32 9.60 23.88
CA VAL A 122 -20.27 8.57 24.05
C VAL A 122 -18.97 9.24 24.49
N SER A 123 -18.53 8.95 25.71
CA SER A 123 -17.35 9.52 26.36
C SER A 123 -16.09 8.65 26.22
N ASN A 124 -16.23 7.32 26.22
CA ASN A 124 -15.13 6.35 26.18
C ASN A 124 -15.07 5.61 24.85
N VAL A 125 -14.18 6.07 23.96
CA VAL A 125 -13.92 5.46 22.65
C VAL A 125 -12.43 5.21 22.48
N GLU A 126 -12.07 3.99 22.09
CA GLU A 126 -10.71 3.62 21.70
C GLU A 126 -10.63 3.51 20.17
N PHE A 127 -9.72 4.27 19.58
CA PHE A 127 -9.42 4.21 18.15
C PHE A 127 -8.19 3.36 17.88
N ASP A 128 -8.19 2.70 16.74
CA ASP A 128 -7.04 2.02 16.18
C ASP A 128 -6.04 3.05 15.61
N GLY A 129 -4.79 2.99 16.06
CA GLY A 129 -3.77 3.97 15.71
C GLY A 129 -3.25 3.87 14.27
N GLU A 130 -3.43 2.73 13.61
CA GLU A 130 -2.94 2.51 12.24
C GLU A 130 -4.02 2.78 11.20
N THR A 131 -5.26 2.37 11.48
CA THR A 131 -6.38 2.45 10.54
C THR A 131 -7.32 3.63 10.80
N GLY A 132 -7.28 4.22 12.01
CA GLY A 132 -8.26 5.21 12.46
C GLY A 132 -9.66 4.63 12.68
N GLY A 133 -9.76 3.30 12.70
CA GLY A 133 -10.99 2.57 12.98
C GLY A 133 -11.40 2.65 14.45
N LEU A 134 -12.68 2.41 14.73
CA LEU A 134 -13.16 2.26 16.10
C LEU A 134 -12.84 0.85 16.59
N LYS A 135 -12.08 0.75 17.69
CA LYS A 135 -11.66 -0.53 18.28
C LYS A 135 -12.57 -0.94 19.44
N SER A 136 -12.94 0.00 20.29
CA SER A 136 -13.83 -0.24 21.42
C SER A 136 -14.66 0.99 21.76
N ILE A 137 -15.88 0.76 22.23
CA ILE A 137 -16.79 1.78 22.76
C ILE A 137 -17.36 1.27 24.07
N GLN A 138 -17.29 2.11 25.11
CA GLN A 138 -17.96 1.84 26.37
C GLN A 138 -19.11 2.83 26.54
N LEU A 139 -20.32 2.28 26.62
CA LEU A 139 -21.51 3.05 26.94
C LEU A 139 -21.62 3.09 28.47
N ASP A 140 -21.63 4.29 29.03
CA ASP A 140 -22.00 4.47 30.43
C ASP A 140 -23.49 4.14 30.54
N ALA A 141 -23.80 2.99 31.14
CA ALA A 141 -25.17 2.60 31.44
C ALA A 141 -25.67 3.48 32.58
N GLU A 142 -26.75 4.23 32.31
CA GLU A 142 -27.51 4.99 33.32
C GLU A 142 -28.24 4.05 34.28
#